data_AF-A0A916QAX2-F1
#
_entry.id   AF-A0A916QAX2-F1
#
_cell.length_a   1.000
_cell.length_b   1.000
_cell.length_c   1.000
_cell.angle_alpha   90.00
_cell.angle_beta   90.00
_cell.angle_gamma   90.00
#
_symmetry.space_group_name_H-M   'P 1'
#
loop_
_entity.id
_entity.type
_entity.pdbx_description
1 polymer ?
#
loop_
_entity_poly.entity_id
_entity_poly.type
_entity_poly.pdbx_seq_one_letter_code
_entity_poly.pdbx_strand_id
1 'polypeptide(L)'
;MYEIEQRVQACKALYGAGWSKQYRTDTSAQEIARELIALWKEWKMADVDEETGMVILYPHLVRTIGRYPREFFVREDERGNDEYEA
;
A
#
# COMPACT_ATOMS: atom_id res chain seq x y z
N MET A 1 11.34 -7.76 5.82
CA MET A 1 10.22 -6.95 5.31
C MET A 1 10.78 -6.03 4.23
N TYR A 2 10.38 -6.24 2.98
CA TYR A 2 10.90 -5.48 1.82
C TYR A 2 10.41 -4.02 1.87
N GLU A 3 11.11 -3.10 1.20
CA GLU A 3 10.76 -1.66 1.22
C GLU A 3 9.30 -1.44 0.79
N ILE A 4 8.86 -2.10 -0.27
CA ILE A 4 7.51 -1.97 -0.82
C ILE A 4 6.42 -2.37 0.20
N GLU A 5 6.67 -3.39 1.02
CA GLU A 5 5.73 -3.81 2.07
C GLU A 5 5.57 -2.73 3.13
N GLN A 6 6.67 -2.03 3.48
CA GLN A 6 6.64 -0.90 4.41
C GLN A 6 5.87 0.28 3.82
N ARG A 7 6.03 0.55 2.51
CA ARG A 7 5.26 1.57 1.79
C ARG A 7 3.77 1.24 1.78
N VAL A 8 3.42 -0.02 1.53
CA VAL A 8 2.03 -0.50 1.58
C VAL A 8 1.46 -0.36 2.98
N GLN A 9 2.20 -0.75 4.02
CA GLN A 9 1.76 -0.63 5.41
C GLN A 9 1.54 0.84 5.81
N ALA A 10 2.45 1.75 5.42
CA ALA A 10 2.29 3.18 5.66
C ALA A 10 1.06 3.75 4.91
N CYS A 11 0.84 3.33 3.66
CA CYS A 11 -0.34 3.73 2.88
C CYS A 11 -1.64 3.23 3.55
N LYS A 12 -1.64 1.98 4.02
CA LYS A 12 -2.76 1.37 4.74
C LYS A 12 -3.05 2.09 6.05
N ALA A 13 -2.03 2.46 6.82
CA ALA A 13 -2.21 3.21 8.07
C ALA A 13 -2.78 4.62 7.85
N LEU A 14 -2.47 5.26 6.71
CA LEU A 14 -2.93 6.62 6.41
C LEU A 14 -4.31 6.66 5.75
N TYR A 15 -4.59 5.70 4.86
CA TYR A 15 -5.73 5.74 3.94
C TYR A 15 -6.61 4.48 3.99
N GLY A 16 -6.29 3.53 4.87
CA GLY A 16 -6.99 2.24 4.95
C GLY A 16 -8.48 2.36 5.25
N ALA A 17 -8.91 3.46 5.87
CA ALA A 17 -10.34 3.77 6.07
C ALA A 17 -11.13 3.77 4.75
N GLY A 18 -10.51 4.21 3.64
CA GLY A 18 -11.11 4.24 2.31
C GLY A 18 -10.91 2.96 1.50
N TRP A 19 -10.28 1.93 2.05
CA TRP A 19 -10.06 0.67 1.35
C TRP A 19 -11.26 -0.27 1.54
N SER A 20 -11.43 -1.23 0.62
CA SER A 20 -12.38 -2.32 0.83
C SER A 20 -12.01 -3.10 2.09
N LYS A 21 -13.00 -3.71 2.76
CA LYS A 21 -12.79 -4.50 3.97
C LYS A 21 -11.68 -5.55 3.79
N GLN A 22 -11.69 -6.25 2.65
CA GLN A 22 -10.68 -7.25 2.30
C GLN A 22 -9.25 -6.70 2.50
N TYR A 23 -8.89 -5.61 1.83
CA TYR A 23 -7.55 -5.04 1.93
C TYR A 23 -7.29 -4.30 3.25
N ARG A 24 -8.35 -3.82 3.91
CA ARG A 24 -8.26 -3.10 5.18
C ARG A 24 -7.98 -4.04 6.36
N THR A 25 -8.70 -5.15 6.50
CA THR A 25 -8.62 -6.02 7.69
C THR A 25 -8.10 -7.42 7.38
N ASP A 26 -8.42 -7.96 6.21
CA ASP A 26 -8.31 -9.40 5.97
C ASP A 26 -7.05 -9.78 5.19
N THR A 27 -6.39 -8.81 4.55
CA THR A 27 -5.16 -9.02 3.76
C THR A 27 -3.94 -8.37 4.42
N SER A 28 -2.85 -9.12 4.51
CA SER A 28 -1.56 -8.64 5.05
C SER A 28 -0.88 -7.67 4.08
N ALA A 29 -0.01 -6.78 4.59
CA ALA A 29 0.74 -5.86 3.74
C ALA A 29 1.66 -6.57 2.74
N GLN A 30 2.18 -7.76 3.11
CA GLN A 30 2.98 -8.60 2.23
C GLN A 30 2.16 -9.12 1.04
N GLU A 31 0.96 -9.64 1.29
CA GLU A 31 0.11 -10.16 0.22
C GLU A 31 -0.39 -9.02 -0.68
N ILE A 32 -0.75 -7.87 -0.10
CA ILE A 32 -1.09 -6.66 -0.86
C ILE A 32 0.08 -6.21 -1.74
N ALA A 33 1.31 -6.19 -1.21
CA ALA A 33 2.49 -5.81 -1.98
C ALA A 33 2.72 -6.77 -3.16
N ARG A 34 2.54 -8.07 -2.95
CA ARG A 34 2.65 -9.09 -4.00
C ARG A 34 1.60 -8.89 -5.09
N GLU A 35 0.34 -8.72 -4.73
CA GLU A 35 -0.75 -8.43 -5.68
C GLU A 35 -0.49 -7.14 -6.46
N LEU A 36 -0.03 -6.09 -5.78
CA LEU A 36 0.26 -4.80 -6.38
C LEU A 36 1.40 -4.86 -7.39
N ILE A 37 2.48 -5.56 -7.06
CA ILE A 37 3.61 -5.78 -7.98
C ILE A 37 3.15 -6.59 -9.20
N ALA A 38 2.37 -7.65 -9.00
CA ALA A 38 1.84 -8.45 -10.11
C ALA A 38 1.01 -7.59 -11.08
N LEU A 39 0.12 -6.75 -10.54
CA LEU A 39 -0.68 -5.82 -11.34
C LEU A 39 0.19 -4.80 -12.08
N TRP A 40 1.17 -4.20 -11.42
CA TRP A 40 2.08 -3.26 -12.07
C TRP A 40 2.93 -3.91 -13.16
N LYS A 41 3.35 -5.17 -12.98
CA LYS A 41 4.06 -5.93 -14.03
C LYS A 41 3.14 -6.20 -15.21
N GLU A 42 1.91 -6.64 -14.97
CA GLU A 42 0.89 -6.84 -16.01
C GLU A 42 0.67 -5.57 -16.85
N TRP A 43 0.61 -4.42 -16.18
CA TRP A 43 0.38 -3.12 -16.82
C TRP A 43 1.64 -2.47 -17.37
N LYS A 44 2.78 -3.18 -17.35
CA LYS A 44 4.10 -2.66 -17.77
C LYS A 44 4.47 -1.34 -17.08
N MET A 45 4.13 -1.25 -15.79
CA MET A 45 4.36 -0.11 -14.91
C MET A 45 5.52 -0.33 -13.94
N ALA A 46 5.89 -1.58 -13.67
CA ALA A 46 7.03 -1.91 -12.82
C ALA A 46 7.67 -3.23 -13.23
N ASP A 47 8.84 -3.52 -12.67
CA ASP A 47 9.45 -4.85 -12.63
C ASP A 47 10.12 -5.10 -11.28
N VAL A 48 10.63 -6.31 -11.08
CA VAL A 48 11.44 -6.69 -9.92
C VAL A 48 12.78 -7.18 -10.43
N ASP A 49 13.85 -6.55 -9.97
CA ASP A 49 15.21 -7.01 -10.25
C ASP A 49 15.41 -8.42 -9.64
N GLU A 50 15.74 -9.40 -10.48
CA GLU A 50 15.78 -10.81 -10.06
C GLU A 50 16.95 -11.11 -9.11
N GLU A 51 18.01 -10.30 -9.13
CA GLU A 51 19.21 -10.49 -8.30
C GLU A 51 19.06 -9.87 -6.91
N THR A 52 18.49 -8.67 -6.85
CA THR A 52 18.38 -7.86 -5.63
C THR A 52 17.00 -7.87 -5.00
N GLY A 53 15.96 -8.28 -5.75
CA GLY A 53 14.56 -8.18 -5.33
C GLY A 53 14.02 -6.75 -5.30
N MET A 54 14.73 -5.79 -5.89
CA MET A 54 14.34 -4.38 -5.88
C MET A 54 13.19 -4.12 -6.86
N VAL A 55 12.16 -3.42 -6.40
CA VAL A 55 11.04 -3.00 -7.27
C VAL A 55 11.46 -1.79 -8.10
N ILE A 56 11.46 -1.94 -9.42
CA ILE A 56 11.79 -0.89 -10.39
C ILE A 56 10.48 -0.30 -10.91
N LEU A 57 10.24 0.99 -10.65
CA LEU A 57 9.03 1.68 -11.11
C LEU A 57 9.29 2.41 -12.43
N TYR A 58 8.45 2.18 -13.42
CA TYR A 58 8.55 2.87 -14.71
C TYR A 58 7.79 4.20 -14.70
N PRO A 59 8.17 5.17 -15.56
CA PRO A 59 7.55 6.50 -15.60
C PRO A 59 6.03 6.50 -15.81
N HIS A 60 5.47 5.42 -16.38
CA HIS A 60 4.03 5.28 -16.58
C HIS A 60 3.26 5.31 -15.25
N LEU A 61 3.77 4.62 -14.22
CA LEU A 61 3.11 4.50 -12.93
C LEU A 61 2.90 5.87 -12.25
N VAL A 62 3.89 6.76 -12.35
CA VAL A 62 3.86 8.10 -11.75
C VAL A 62 2.80 9.00 -12.39
N ARG A 63 2.39 8.70 -13.63
CA ARG A 63 1.33 9.46 -14.33
C ARG A 63 -0.07 8.99 -13.99
N THR A 64 -0.22 7.78 -13.43
CA THR A 64 -1.50 7.17 -13.05
C THR A 64 -1.81 7.30 -11.56
N ILE A 65 -1.38 8.39 -10.94
CA ILE A 65 -1.62 8.64 -9.51
C ILE A 65 -2.98 9.31 -9.28
N GLY A 66 -3.63 8.93 -8.17
CA GLY A 66 -4.84 9.58 -7.66
C GLY A 66 -4.58 10.26 -6.32
N ARG A 67 -5.46 11.16 -5.92
CA ARG A 67 -5.47 11.73 -4.56
C ARG A 67 -6.63 11.11 -3.80
N TYR A 68 -6.36 10.58 -2.61
CA TYR A 68 -7.42 10.17 -1.70
C TYR A 68 -8.26 11.40 -1.29
N PRO A 69 -9.60 11.28 -1.26
CA PRO A 69 -10.47 12.24 -0.59
C PRO A 69 -10.03 12.55 0.85
N ARG A 70 -10.25 13.79 1.30
CA ARG A 70 -9.84 14.26 2.64
C ARG A 70 -10.44 13.47 3.79
N GLU A 71 -11.60 12.87 3.58
CA GLU A 71 -12.31 12.03 4.56
C GLU A 71 -11.65 10.68 4.84
N PHE A 72 -10.76 10.19 3.97
CA PHE A 72 -10.06 8.93 4.18
C PHE A 72 -8.73 9.08 4.92
N PHE A 73 -8.34 10.31 5.27
CA PHE A 73 -7.15 10.53 6.07
C PHE A 73 -7.46 10.16 7.52
N VAL A 74 -6.78 9.15 8.04
CA VAL A 74 -6.81 8.85 9.47
C VAL A 74 -6.24 10.05 10.20
N ARG A 75 -7.10 10.73 10.97
CA ARG A 75 -6.71 11.87 11.80
C ARG A 75 -5.79 11.36 12.92
N GLU A 76 -4.83 12.19 13.33
CA GLU A 76 -3.83 11.78 14.34
C GLU A 76 -4.46 11.47 15.71
N ASP A 77 -5.69 11.94 15.96
CA ASP A 77 -6.48 11.66 17.18
C ASP A 77 -7.00 10.20 17.25
N GLU A 78 -7.24 9.55 16.12
CA GLU A 78 -7.73 8.16 16.05
C GLU A 78 -6.60 7.10 16.13
N ARG A 79 -5.33 7.47 15.88
CA ARG A 79 -4.19 6.53 15.95
C ARG A 79 -3.83 6.09 17.37
N GLY A 80 -4.28 6.82 18.39
CA GLY A 80 -3.96 6.56 19.80
C GLY A 80 -4.99 5.69 20.54
N ASN A 81 -6.09 5.29 19.88
CA ASN A 81 -7.21 4.62 20.57
C ASN A 81 -7.17 3.09 20.45
N ASP A 82 -6.28 2.52 19.63
CA ASP A 82 -6.13 1.06 19.45
C ASP A 82 -5.10 0.41 20.40
N GLU A 83 -4.39 1.19 21.23
CA GLU A 83 -3.46 0.67 22.25
C GLU A 83 -4.09 0.43 23.64
N TYR A 84 -5.41 0.67 23.80
CA TYR A 84 -6.11 0.55 25.09
C TYR A 84 -7.40 -0.28 25.08
N GLU A 85 -7.51 -1.31 24.24
CA GLU A 85 -8.49 -2.39 24.46
C GLU A 85 -7.79 -3.75 24.61
N ALA A 86 -7.45 -4.02 25.88
CA ALA A 86 -7.28 -5.28 26.62
C ALA A 86 -7.16 -6.62 25.87
#